data_AF-A0A8C5L711-F1
#
_entry.id   AF-A0A8C5L711-F1
#
_cell.length_a   1.000
_cell.length_b   1.000
_cell.length_c   1.000
_cell.angle_alpha   90.00
_cell.angle_beta   90.00
_cell.angle_gamma   90.00
#
_symmetry.space_group_name_H-M   'P 1'
#
loop_
_entity.id
_entity.type
_entity.pdbx_description
1 polymer ?
#
loop_
_entity_poly.entity_id
_entity_poly.type
_entity_poly.pdbx_seq_one_letter_code
_entity_poly.pdbx_strand_id
1 'polypeptide(L)' 'MQSCESSGDSADDPFSRGLRRRGQPRVVVIGAGLAGLAAAKALLEQGFTDVTVLEA' A
#
# COMPACT_ATOMS: atom_id res chain seq x y z
N MET A 1 6.26 1.22 45.32
CA MET A 1 6.23 -0.11 44.66
C MET A 1 4.94 -0.16 43.87
N GLN A 2 4.88 -0.27 42.55
CA GLN A 2 5.89 -0.44 41.50
C GLN A 2 5.18 0.03 40.23
N SER A 3 5.78 0.96 39.49
CA SER A 3 5.38 1.27 38.12
C SER A 3 5.70 0.03 37.28
N CYS A 4 4.68 -0.59 36.68
CA CYS A 4 4.90 -1.62 35.67
C CYS A 4 4.59 -1.02 34.31
N GLU A 5 5.64 -0.46 33.72
CA GLU A 5 5.88 -0.54 32.29
C GLU A 5 5.71 -2.00 31.84
N SER A 6 4.73 -2.28 30.99
CA SER A 6 4.69 -3.51 30.23
C SER A 6 4.84 -3.14 28.77
N SER A 7 6.10 -2.96 28.39
CA SER A 7 6.59 -3.12 27.03
C SER A 7 6.07 -4.46 26.49
N GLY A 8 5.28 -4.38 25.42
CA GLY A 8 4.69 -5.54 24.77
C GLY A 8 4.85 -5.43 23.26
N ASP A 9 6.09 -5.59 22.83
CA ASP A 9 6.53 -6.07 21.51
C ASP A 9 5.93 -5.34 20.29
N SER A 10 6.62 -4.28 19.87
CA SER A 10 6.53 -3.73 18.51
C SER A 10 7.00 -4.80 17.51
N ALA A 11 6.12 -5.72 17.15
CA ALA A 11 6.13 -6.26 15.82
C ALA A 11 5.70 -5.12 14.88
N ASP A 12 6.64 -4.23 14.57
CA ASP A 12 6.66 -3.50 13.30
C ASP A 12 6.73 -4.55 12.19
N ASP A 13 5.62 -5.24 11.93
CA ASP A 13 5.44 -5.96 10.70
C ASP A 13 5.35 -4.88 9.61
N PRO A 14 6.38 -4.74 8.75
CA PRO A 14 6.47 -3.63 7.81
C PRO A 14 5.32 -3.64 6.78
N PHE A 15 4.56 -4.73 6.69
CA PHE A 15 3.39 -4.88 5.82
C PHE A 15 2.10 -4.35 6.46
N SER A 16 2.07 -4.19 7.79
CA SER A 16 0.87 -3.79 8.54
C SER A 16 0.58 -2.27 8.48
N ARG A 17 1.55 -1.44 8.07
CA ARG A 17 1.34 0.02 7.88
C ARG A 17 0.40 0.36 6.70
N GLY A 18 0.12 -0.60 5.81
CA GLY A 18 -0.74 -0.40 4.63
C GLY A 18 -2.23 -0.72 4.84
N LEU A 19 -2.57 -1.61 5.78
CA LEU A 19 -3.97 -2.03 6.01
C LEU A 19 -4.75 -1.06 6.94
N ARG A 20 -4.10 0.00 7.43
CA ARG A 20 -4.67 0.94 8.40
C ARG A 20 -5.28 2.22 7.82
N ARG A 21 -5.43 2.31 6.48
CA ARG A 21 -6.38 3.25 5.86
C ARG A 21 -7.54 2.47 5.25
N ARG A 22 -8.57 2.20 6.06
CA ARG A 22 -9.86 1.61 5.66
C ARG A 22 -10.62 2.52 4.68
N GLY A 23 -10.13 2.70 3.45
CA GLY A 23 -10.82 3.56 2.49
C GLY A 23 -10.61 3.17 1.03
N GLN A 24 -9.38 2.83 0.62
CA GLN A 24 -9.09 2.55 -0.79
C GLN A 24 -7.90 1.59 -0.96
N PRO A 25 -7.99 0.59 -1.85
CA PRO A 25 -6.86 -0.27 -2.20
C PRO A 25 -5.72 0.54 -2.85
N ARG A 26 -4.47 0.20 -2.52
CA ARG A 26 -3.27 0.80 -3.12
C ARG A 26 -2.68 -0.18 -4.13
N VAL A 27 -2.45 0.27 -5.35
CA VAL A 27 -1.99 -0.59 -6.46
C VAL A 27 -0.67 -0.07 -7.01
N VAL A 28 0.29 -0.97 -7.20
CA VAL A 28 1.58 -0.65 -7.85
C VAL A 28 1.69 -1.47 -9.13
N VAL A 29 1.94 -0.79 -10.26
CA VAL A 29 2.21 -1.40 -11.57
C VAL A 29 3.70 -1.30 -11.87
N ILE A 30 4.34 -2.43 -12.18
CA ILE A 30 5.78 -2.48 -12.49
C ILE A 30 5.97 -2.60 -14.02
N GLY A 31 6.70 -1.64 -14.60
CA GLY A 31 6.91 -1.42 -16.03
C GLY A 31 5.93 -0.39 -16.60
N ALA A 32 6.41 0.75 -17.12
CA ALA A 32 5.56 1.79 -17.73
C ALA A 32 5.53 1.74 -19.27
N GLY A 33 5.72 0.54 -19.83
CA GLY A 33 5.41 0.25 -21.22
C GLY A 33 3.90 0.24 -21.49
N LEU A 34 3.56 -0.07 -22.74
CA LEU A 34 2.21 -0.11 -23.32
C LEU A 34 1.21 -0.84 -22.40
N ALA A 35 1.59 -2.03 -21.93
CA ALA A 35 0.77 -2.86 -21.06
C ALA A 35 0.61 -2.27 -19.65
N GLY A 36 1.67 -1.67 -19.11
CA GLY A 36 1.66 -1.06 -17.78
C GLY A 36 0.79 0.19 -17.73
N LEU A 37 0.90 1.06 -18.73
CA LEU A 37 0.03 2.23 -18.85
C LEU A 37 -1.42 1.83 -19.13
N ALA A 38 -1.66 0.81 -19.96
CA ALA A 38 -3.01 0.28 -20.18
C ALA A 38 -3.63 -0.27 -18.89
N ALA A 39 -2.84 -0.99 -18.08
CA ALA A 39 -3.28 -1.48 -16.78
C ALA A 39 -3.59 -0.34 -15.81
N ALA A 40 -2.72 0.67 -15.71
CA ALA A 40 -2.95 1.85 -14.87
C ALA A 40 -4.23 2.59 -15.28
N LYS A 41 -4.44 2.80 -16.58
CA LYS A 41 -5.67 3.40 -17.12
C LYS A 41 -6.91 2.59 -16.74
N ALA A 42 -6.88 1.28 -16.94
CA ALA A 42 -8.00 0.40 -16.59
C ALA A 42 -8.32 0.42 -15.08
N LEU A 43 -7.28 0.50 -14.22
CA LEU A 43 -7.46 0.62 -12.78
C LEU A 43 -8.14 1.95 -12.40
N LEU A 44 -7.72 3.07 -13.01
CA LEU A 44 -8.36 4.37 -12.77
C LEU A 44 -9.82 4.37 -13.23
N GLU A 45 -10.12 3.77 -14.38
CA GLU A 45 -11.50 3.63 -14.91
C GLU A 45 -12.40 2.79 -14.01
N GLN A 46 -11.83 1.83 -13.26
CA GLN A 46 -12.54 1.00 -12.28
C GLN A 46 -12.70 1.67 -10.92
N GLY A 47 -12.24 2.91 -10.75
CA GLY A 47 -12.39 3.68 -9.52
C GLY A 47 -11.29 3.44 -8.48
N PHE A 48 -10.17 2.82 -8.86
CA PHE A 48 -8.98 2.84 -8.02
C PHE A 48 -8.38 4.24 -8.02
N THR A 49 -8.06 4.74 -6.83
CA THR A 49 -7.65 6.14 -6.61
C THR A 49 -6.20 6.28 -6.18
N ASP A 50 -5.55 5.19 -5.78
CA ASP A 50 -4.16 5.15 -5.32
C ASP A 50 -3.37 4.14 -6.16
N VAL A 51 -2.99 4.56 -7.38
CA VAL A 51 -2.24 3.76 -8.36
C VAL A 51 -0.88 4.42 -8.61
N THR A 52 0.20 3.66 -8.42
CA THR A 52 1.58 4.09 -8.73
C THR A 52 2.17 3.21 -9.82
N VAL A 53 2.83 3.80 -10.82
CA VAL A 53 3.56 3.07 -11.86
C VAL A 53 5.07 3.27 -11.64
N LEU A 54 5.85 2.20 -11.70
CA LEU A 54 7.30 2.21 -11.53
C LEU A 54 7.99 1.58 -12.74
N GLU A 55 9.07 2.20 -13.24
CA GLU A 55 9.95 1.68 -14.29
C GLU A 55 11.42 1.83 -13.87
N ALA A 56 12.32 1.06 -14.49
CA ALA A 56 13.75 1.00 -14.18
C ALA A 56 14.55 2.13 -14.83
#